data_AF-A0A1G7N6S3-F1
#
_entry.id   AF-A0A1G7N6S3-F1
#
_cell.length_a   1.000
_cell.length_b   1.000
_cell.length_c   1.000
_cell.angle_alpha   90.00
_cell.angle_beta   90.00
_cell.angle_gamma   90.00
#
_symmetry.space_group_name_H-M   'P 1'
#
loop_
_entity.id
_entity.type
_entity.pdbx_description
1 polymer ?
#
loop_
_entity_poly.entity_id
_entity_poly.type
_entity_poly.pdbx_seq_one_letter_code
_entity_poly.pdbx_strand_id
1 'polypeptide(L)'
;MQRSLLALLTALTLLLTGCASPQSAAERPYTNEEVKQYALEILSRSGLSYEDYEKIRSALQAPTYRVSNSIRDIEQLRTITPEG
;
A
#
# COMPACT_ATOMS: atom_id res chain seq x y z
N MET A 1 23.70 45.92 -0.47
CA MET A 1 23.18 45.01 -1.51
C MET A 1 23.25 43.53 -1.13
N GLN A 2 24.38 43.00 -0.64
CA GLN A 2 24.49 41.56 -0.30
C GLN A 2 23.56 41.07 0.82
N ARG A 3 23.32 41.90 1.85
CA ARG A 3 22.44 41.56 2.98
C ARG A 3 20.97 41.39 2.55
N SER A 4 20.52 42.20 1.59
CA SER A 4 19.17 42.15 1.04
C SER A 4 18.96 40.92 0.16
N LEU A 5 19.97 40.55 -0.62
CA LEU A 5 19.96 39.31 -1.42
C LEU A 5 19.87 38.08 -0.53
N LEU A 6 20.65 38.07 0.56
CA LEU A 6 20.65 36.99 1.54
C LEU A 6 19.27 36.83 2.19
N ALA A 7 18.65 37.93 2.61
CA ALA A 7 17.31 37.92 3.20
C ALA A 7 16.23 37.41 2.23
N LEU A 8 16.34 37.79 0.95
CA LEU A 8 15.42 37.33 -0.09
C LEU A 8 15.57 35.83 -0.36
N LEU A 9 16.81 35.34 -0.43
CA LEU A 9 17.10 33.91 -0.59
C LEU A 9 16.59 33.10 0.60
N THR A 10 16.79 33.57 1.83
CA THR A 10 16.28 32.88 3.02
C THR A 10 14.76 32.86 3.07
N ALA A 11 14.10 33.96 2.70
CA ALA A 11 12.65 34.01 2.63
C ALA A 11 12.10 33.02 1.59
N LEU A 12 12.76 32.93 0.43
CA LEU A 12 12.40 31.99 -0.63
C LEU A 12 12.57 30.53 -0.17
N THR A 13 13.66 30.19 0.52
CA THR A 13 13.85 28.82 1.02
C THR A 13 12.87 28.45 2.12
N LEU A 14 12.49 29.39 3.00
CA LEU A 14 11.44 29.19 4.01
C LEU A 14 10.07 28.92 3.37
N LEU A 15 9.73 29.63 2.30
CA LEU A 15 8.49 29.41 1.55
C LEU A 15 8.49 28.05 0.84
N LEU A 16 9.60 27.65 0.22
CA LEU A 16 9.72 26.37 -0.49
C LEU A 16 9.73 25.16 0.47
N THR A 17 10.39 25.28 1.61
CA THR A 17 10.44 24.21 2.62
C THR A 17 9.11 24.04 3.36
N GLY A 18 8.31 25.11 3.50
CA GLY A 18 6.94 25.04 4.01
C GLY A 18 6.00 24.18 3.16
N CYS A 19 6.16 24.17 1.83
CA CYS A 19 5.37 23.34 0.92
C CYS A 19 5.79 21.86 0.88
N ALA A 20 6.99 21.54 1.37
CA ALA A 20 7.46 20.16 1.49
C ALA A 20 7.30 19.61 2.91
N SER A 21 6.79 20.42 3.86
CA SER A 21 6.46 19.93 5.19
C SER A 21 5.31 18.93 5.05
N PRO A 22 5.51 17.64 5.35
CA PRO A 22 4.38 16.75 5.55
C PRO A 22 3.69 17.31 6.78
N GLN A 23 2.63 18.08 6.55
CA GLN A 23 1.65 18.36 7.58
C GLN A 23 1.34 16.97 8.13
N SER A 24 1.63 16.75 9.41
CA SER A 24 1.18 15.57 10.13
C SER A 24 -0.34 15.68 10.22
N ALA A 25 -1.01 15.57 9.08
CA ALA A 25 -2.39 15.24 8.97
C ALA A 25 -2.47 13.92 9.70
N ALA A 26 -3.25 13.89 10.78
CA ALA A 26 -3.57 12.65 11.48
C ALA A 26 -3.84 11.61 10.40
N GLU A 27 -3.01 10.57 10.36
CA GLU A 27 -3.04 9.59 9.28
C GLU A 27 -4.42 8.96 9.30
N ARG A 28 -5.29 9.45 8.41
CA ARG A 28 -6.66 8.98 8.37
C ARG A 28 -6.57 7.50 8.04
N PRO A 29 -7.31 6.63 8.75
CA PRO A 29 -7.35 5.23 8.39
C PRO A 29 -7.73 5.10 6.92
N TYR A 30 -6.96 4.31 6.16
CA TYR A 30 -7.29 4.04 4.77
C TYR A 30 -8.65 3.36 4.69
N THR A 31 -9.45 3.80 3.73
CA THR A 31 -10.73 3.17 3.44
C THR A 31 -10.50 1.81 2.78
N ASN A 32 -11.47 0.89 2.90
CA ASN A 32 -11.36 -0.44 2.27
C ASN A 32 -11.14 -0.35 0.76
N GLU A 33 -11.72 0.65 0.09
CA GLU A 33 -11.53 0.89 -1.34
C GLU A 33 -10.10 1.33 -1.65
N GLU A 34 -9.52 2.23 -0.85
CA GLU A 34 -8.13 2.65 -1.03
C GLU A 34 -7.15 1.50 -0.81
N VAL A 35 -7.39 0.69 0.22
CA VAL A 35 -6.57 -0.51 0.48
C VAL A 35 -6.67 -1.49 -0.68
N LYS A 36 -7.87 -1.71 -1.23
CA LYS A 36 -8.09 -2.58 -2.39
C LYS A 36 -7.36 -2.06 -3.63
N GLN A 37 -7.48 -0.76 -3.94
CA GLN A 37 -6.79 -0.16 -5.08
C GLN A 37 -5.27 -0.27 -4.94
N TYR A 38 -4.74 0.04 -3.76
CA TYR A 38 -3.33 -0.07 -3.45
C TYR A 38 -2.80 -1.51 -3.60
N ALA A 39 -3.54 -2.49 -3.09
CA ALA A 39 -3.17 -3.90 -3.23
C ALA A 39 -3.12 -4.36 -4.70
N LEU A 40 -4.08 -3.90 -5.52
CA LEU A 40 -4.11 -4.19 -6.96
C LEU A 40 -2.94 -3.52 -7.70
N GLU A 41 -2.57 -2.30 -7.30
CA GLU A 41 -1.41 -1.60 -7.86
C GLU A 41 -0.11 -2.37 -7.56
N ILE A 42 0.12 -2.78 -6.31
CA ILE A 42 1.28 -3.60 -5.94
C ILE A 42 1.30 -4.91 -6.72
N LEU A 43 0.16 -5.60 -6.80
CA LEU A 43 0.05 -6.85 -7.54
C LEU A 43 0.39 -6.67 -9.03
N SER A 44 -0.04 -5.56 -9.65
CA SER A 44 0.30 -5.26 -11.05
C SER A 44 1.80 -5.12 -11.29
N ARG A 45 2.57 -4.82 -10.24
CA ARG A 45 4.02 -4.62 -10.29
C ARG A 45 4.83 -5.86 -9.85
N SER A 46 4.19 -6.90 -9.31
CA SER A 46 4.89 -8.00 -8.63
C SER A 46 5.58 -9.03 -9.54
N GLY A 47 5.53 -8.85 -10.87
CA GLY A 47 6.23 -9.72 -11.83
C GLY A 47 5.84 -11.21 -11.76
N LEU A 48 4.62 -11.50 -11.30
CA LEU A 48 4.13 -12.87 -11.09
C LEU A 48 3.82 -13.57 -12.42
N SER A 49 3.81 -14.91 -12.38
CA SER A 49 3.24 -15.72 -13.47
C SER A 49 1.75 -15.39 -13.63
N TYR A 50 1.24 -15.49 -14.87
CA TYR A 50 -0.13 -15.10 -15.20
C TYR A 50 -1.19 -15.81 -14.35
N GLU A 51 -1.02 -17.11 -14.09
CA GLU A 51 -1.95 -17.90 -13.28
C GLU A 51 -2.01 -17.42 -11.83
N ASP A 52 -0.85 -17.20 -11.21
CA ASP A 52 -0.74 -16.70 -9.84
C ASP A 52 -1.29 -15.28 -9.72
N TYR A 53 -1.02 -14.43 -10.72
CA TYR A 53 -1.55 -13.07 -10.79
C TYR A 53 -3.08 -13.07 -10.78
N GLU A 54 -3.72 -13.84 -11.68
CA GLU A 54 -5.18 -13.89 -11.78
C GLU A 54 -5.83 -14.48 -10.52
N LYS A 55 -5.21 -15.50 -9.92
CA LYS A 55 -5.66 -16.08 -8.64
C LYS A 55 -5.68 -15.02 -7.54
N ILE A 56 -4.59 -14.28 -7.35
CA ILE A 56 -4.52 -13.25 -6.30
C ILE A 56 -5.43 -12.05 -6.63
N ARG A 57 -5.49 -11.65 -7.91
CA ARG A 57 -6.36 -10.56 -8.36
C ARG A 57 -7.82 -10.86 -8.07
N SER A 58 -8.29 -12.08 -8.32
CA SER A 58 -9.67 -12.49 -8.00
C SER A 58 -9.97 -12.41 -6.50
N ALA A 59 -9.01 -12.84 -5.66
CA ALA A 59 -9.12 -12.75 -4.21
C ALA A 59 -9.17 -11.30 -3.70
N LEU A 60 -8.45 -10.37 -4.34
CA LEU A 60 -8.50 -8.93 -4.01
C LEU A 60 -9.76 -8.23 -4.52
N GLN A 61 -10.41 -8.74 -5.57
CA GLN A 61 -11.65 -8.17 -6.09
C GLN A 61 -12.84 -8.44 -5.16
N ALA A 62 -12.91 -9.66 -4.63
CA ALA A 62 -13.91 -10.10 -3.68
C ALA A 62 -13.22 -10.65 -2.42
N PRO A 63 -12.65 -9.75 -1.57
CA PRO A 63 -11.96 -10.18 -0.36
C PRO A 63 -12.96 -10.89 0.55
N THR A 64 -12.84 -12.21 0.60
CA THR A 64 -13.56 -13.00 1.60
C THR A 64 -12.88 -12.72 2.93
N TYR A 65 -13.50 -11.88 3.78
CA TYR A 65 -13.04 -11.63 5.14
C TYR A 65 -13.26 -12.90 5.98
N ARG A 66 -12.42 -13.90 5.75
CA ARG A 66 -12.22 -15.07 6.59
C ARG A 66 -11.05 -14.74 7.49
N VAL A 67 -11.29 -13.93 8.52
CA VAL A 67 -10.33 -13.82 9.64
C VAL A 67 -10.43 -15.11 10.43
N SER A 68 -9.71 -16.13 9.97
CA SER A 68 -9.49 -17.33 10.77
C SER A 68 -8.47 -16.96 11.83
N ASN A 69 -8.95 -16.70 13.05
CA ASN A 69 -8.11 -16.46 14.21
C ASN A 69 -7.47 -17.76 14.74
N SER A 70 -7.48 -18.82 13.93
CA SER A 70 -6.96 -20.14 14.28
C SER A 70 -5.97 -20.60 13.22
N ILE A 71 -4.73 -20.81 13.66
CA ILE A 71 -3.62 -21.51 12.98
C ILE A 71 -4.00 -22.89 12.38
N ARG A 72 -5.24 -23.37 12.56
CA ARG A 72 -5.70 -24.72 12.22
C ARG A 72 -6.09 -24.93 10.76
N ASP A 73 -6.30 -23.88 9.96
CA ASP A 73 -6.75 -24.03 8.56
C ASP A 73 -5.61 -24.36 7.57
N ILE A 74 -4.33 -24.14 7.94
CA ILE A 74 -3.17 -24.50 7.10
C ILE A 74 -3.08 -26.02 6.88
N GLU A 75 -3.45 -26.82 7.89
CA GLU A 75 -3.35 -28.28 7.82
C GLU A 75 -4.38 -28.89 6.84
N GLN A 76 -5.54 -28.24 6.70
CA GLN A 76 -6.65 -28.76 5.90
C GLN A 76 -6.46 -28.53 4.40
N LEU A 77 -5.66 -27.54 3.99
CA LEU A 77 -5.32 -27.34 2.58
C LEU A 77 -4.24 -28.32 2.08
N ARG A 78 -3.39 -28.84 2.98
CA ARG A 78 -2.36 -29.84 2.64
C ARG A 78 -2.97 -31.22 2.39
N THR A 79 -4.12 -31.52 3.01
CA THR A 79 -4.74 -32.86 2.98
C THR A 79 -5.71 -33.09 1.81
N ILE A 80 -5.92 -32.09 0.92
CA ILE A 80 -6.83 -32.19 -0.22
C ILE A 80 -6.14 -32.57 -1.55
N THR A 81 -4.91 -33.09 -1.50
CA THR A 81 -4.37 -33.90 -2.61
C THR A 81 -4.47 -35.38 -2.22
N PRO A 82 -5.53 -36.07 -2.65
CA PRO A 82 -5.61 -37.51 -2.46
C PRO A 82 -4.81 -38.23 -3.56
N GLU A 83 -4.09 -39.26 -3.10
CA GLU A 83 -3.58 -40.43 -3.81
C GLU A 83 -2.45 -40.30 -4.85
N GLY A 84 -1.24 -40.65 -4.40
CA GLY A 84 -0.38 -41.62 -5.07
C GLY A 84 -0.26 -42.85 -4.19
#